data_AF-A0A3D1ERF2-F1
#
_entry.id   AF-A0A3D1ERF2-F1
#
_cell.length_a   1.000
_cell.length_b   1.000
_cell.length_c   1.000
_cell.angle_alpha   90.00
_cell.angle_beta   90.00
_cell.angle_gamma   90.00
#
_symmetry.space_group_name_H-M   'P 1'
#
loop_
_entity.id
_entity.type
_entity.pdbx_description
1 polymer ?
#
loop_
_entity_poly.entity_id
_entity_poly.type
_entity_poly.pdbx_seq_one_letter_code
_entity_poly.pdbx_strand_id
1 'polypeptide(L)'
;LLLHGICYDFFFVTGQIYTDKIAPPEIRSQAQGMLVFFTLGFGMFIGALVAGQIEAAHTVALEPSEPGGEPGKMVEWASLWLKPAGMAAVVMLLFAFAFSGKKADESTPNAA
;
A
#
# COMPACT_ATOMS: atom_id res chain seq x y z
N LEU A 1 -12.82 1.71 8.59
CA LEU A 1 -12.58 3.16 8.79
C LEU A 1 -11.43 3.40 9.78
N LEU A 2 -11.53 2.97 11.05
CA LEU A 2 -10.46 3.17 12.04
C LEU A 2 -9.11 2.50 11.67
N LEU A 3 -9.13 1.22 11.28
CA LEU A 3 -7.90 0.51 10.88
C LEU A 3 -7.21 1.15 9.66
N HIS A 4 -8.00 1.63 8.70
CA HIS A 4 -7.45 2.29 7.52
C HIS A 4 -6.74 3.59 7.89
N GLY A 5 -7.33 4.40 8.78
CA GLY A 5 -6.73 5.65 9.26
C GLY A 5 -5.42 5.43 10.00
N ILE A 6 -5.36 4.47 10.92
CA ILE A 6 -4.12 4.19 11.67
C ILE A 6 -3.01 3.60 10.78
N CYS A 7 -3.35 2.71 9.85
CA CYS A 7 -2.37 2.17 8.89
C CYS A 7 -1.85 3.26 7.93
N TYR A 8 -2.74 4.14 7.46
CA TYR A 8 -2.39 5.27 6.62
C TYR A 8 -1.44 6.21 7.35
N ASP A 9 -1.77 6.60 8.58
CA ASP A 9 -0.95 7.49 9.40
C ASP A 9 0.46 6.92 9.63
N PHE A 10 0.55 5.67 10.09
CA PHE A 10 1.86 5.05 10.31
C PHE A 10 2.71 4.96 9.04
N PHE A 11 2.12 4.62 7.89
CA PHE A 11 2.87 4.53 6.65
C PHE A 11 3.34 5.91 6.15
N PHE A 12 2.44 6.89 6.12
CA PHE A 12 2.73 8.22 5.58
C PHE A 12 3.57 9.07 6.54
N VAL A 13 3.19 9.16 7.82
CA VAL A 13 3.90 9.98 8.80
C VAL A 13 5.29 9.42 9.07
N THR A 14 5.43 8.10 9.29
CA THR A 14 6.75 7.49 9.48
C THR A 14 7.61 7.63 8.22
N GLY A 15 7.01 7.45 7.03
CA GLY A 15 7.70 7.64 5.76
C GLY A 15 8.22 9.07 5.57
N GLN A 16 7.42 10.08 5.92
CA GLN A 16 7.81 11.48 5.87
C GLN A 16 8.94 11.79 6.86
N ILE A 17 8.83 11.32 8.12
CA ILE A 17 9.88 11.48 9.14
C ILE A 17 11.20 10.85 8.67
N TYR A 18 11.15 9.65 8.08
CA TYR A 18 12.34 8.99 7.55
C TYR A 18 12.95 9.75 6.37
N THR A 19 12.10 10.23 5.46
CA THR A 19 12.51 11.03 4.30
C THR A 19 13.19 12.32 4.72
N ASP A 20 12.68 13.01 5.74
CA ASP A 20 13.27 14.23 6.30
C ASP A 20 14.63 14.01 6.96
N LYS A 21 14.84 12.83 7.56
CA LYS A 21 16.13 12.46 8.15
C LYS A 21 17.21 12.24 7.09
N ILE A 22 16.83 11.78 5.90
CA ILE A 22 17.78 11.46 4.81
C ILE A 22 17.96 12.64 3.86
N ALA A 23 16.90 13.43 3.60
CA ALA A 23 16.92 14.49 2.61
C ALA A 23 17.60 15.78 3.13
N PRO A 24 18.52 16.38 2.34
CA PRO A 24 19.05 17.72 2.60
C PRO A 24 17.94 18.77 2.68
N PRO A 25 18.09 19.84 3.49
CA PRO A 25 17.06 20.84 3.73
C PRO A 25 16.45 21.44 2.45
N GLU A 26 17.28 21.61 1.43
CA GLU A 26 16.94 22.21 0.13
C GLU A 26 15.93 21.37 -0.68
N ILE A 27 15.86 20.05 -0.46
CA ILE A 27 15.04 19.13 -1.25
C ILE A 27 14.00 18.34 -0.43
N ARG A 28 13.83 18.64 0.86
CA ARG A 28 12.89 17.89 1.74
C ARG A 28 11.45 17.92 1.22
N SER A 29 10.96 19.09 0.84
CA SER A 29 9.59 19.24 0.31
C SER A 29 9.39 18.45 -0.98
N GLN A 30 10.41 18.40 -1.85
CA GLN A 30 10.38 17.61 -3.08
C GLN A 30 10.39 16.11 -2.78
N ALA A 31 11.20 15.65 -1.81
CA ALA A 31 11.29 14.25 -1.42
C ALA A 31 9.99 13.75 -0.76
N GLN A 32 9.39 14.55 0.14
CA GLN A 32 8.06 14.26 0.71
C GLN A 32 6.98 14.22 -0.38
N GLY A 33 7.03 15.16 -1.33
CA GLY A 33 6.14 15.18 -2.49
C GLY A 33 6.27 13.92 -3.35
N MET A 34 7.50 13.42 -3.58
CA MET A 34 7.73 12.16 -4.28
C MET A 34 7.15 10.96 -3.54
N LEU A 35 7.29 10.91 -2.21
CA LEU A 35 6.70 9.85 -1.40
C LEU A 35 5.18 9.80 -1.59
N VAL A 36 4.51 10.96 -1.52
CA VAL A 36 3.05 11.05 -1.73
C VAL A 36 2.68 10.70 -3.18
N PHE A 37 3.44 11.20 -4.16
CA PHE A 37 3.19 10.93 -5.57
C PHE A 37 3.27 9.43 -5.90
N PHE A 38 4.31 8.73 -5.41
CA PHE A 38 4.46 7.30 -5.70
C PHE A 38 3.42 6.46 -4.98
N THR A 39 2.96 6.87 -3.81
CA THR A 39 2.05 6.07 -2.98
C THR A 39 0.59 6.31 -3.36
N LEU A 40 0.18 7.57 -3.52
CA LEU A 40 -1.20 7.95 -3.83
C LEU A 40 -1.46 8.27 -5.29
N GLY A 41 -0.43 8.68 -6.05
CA GLY A 41 -0.55 8.92 -7.48
C GLY A 41 -0.29 7.65 -8.27
N PHE A 42 0.99 7.35 -8.47
CA PHE A 42 1.43 6.24 -9.32
C PHE A 42 1.00 4.87 -8.79
N GLY A 43 1.16 4.63 -7.49
CA GLY A 43 0.76 3.38 -6.85
C GLY A 43 -0.73 3.12 -6.96
N MET A 44 -1.56 4.13 -6.77
CA MET A 44 -3.01 4.03 -6.94
C MET A 44 -3.39 3.81 -8.41
N PHE A 45 -2.73 4.48 -9.35
CA PHE A 45 -2.98 4.30 -10.78
C PHE A 45 -2.73 2.85 -11.22
N ILE A 46 -1.55 2.29 -10.90
CA ILE A 46 -1.24 0.90 -11.22
C ILE A 46 -2.17 -0.06 -10.44
N GLY A 47 -2.44 0.23 -9.17
CA GLY A 47 -3.36 -0.54 -8.35
C GLY A 47 -4.75 -0.63 -8.94
N ALA A 48 -5.28 0.46 -9.49
CA ALA A 48 -6.59 0.50 -10.13
C ALA A 48 -6.62 -0.31 -11.43
N LEU A 49 -5.56 -0.26 -12.25
CA LEU A 49 -5.46 -1.07 -13.47
C LEU A 49 -5.45 -2.56 -13.14
N VAL A 50 -4.65 -2.97 -12.17
CA VAL A 50 -4.55 -4.37 -11.73
C VAL A 50 -5.85 -4.82 -11.06
N ALA A 51 -6.46 -4.00 -10.20
CA ALA A 51 -7.73 -4.30 -9.56
C ALA A 51 -8.85 -4.50 -10.59
N GLY A 52 -8.94 -3.64 -11.62
CA GLY A 52 -9.92 -3.79 -12.70
C GLY A 52 -9.77 -5.09 -13.49
N GLN A 53 -8.53 -5.52 -13.75
CA GLN A 53 -8.27 -6.81 -14.40
C GLN A 53 -8.62 -8.00 -13.50
N ILE A 54 -8.28 -7.93 -12.20
CA ILE A 54 -8.61 -8.96 -11.22
C ILE A 54 -10.13 -9.09 -11.07
N GLU A 55 -10.84 -7.97 -10.98
CA GLU A 55 -12.31 -7.95 -10.90
C GLU A 55 -12.93 -8.58 -12.14
N ALA A 56 -12.47 -8.21 -13.34
CA ALA A 56 -12.97 -8.80 -14.59
C ALA A 56 -12.74 -10.32 -14.67
N ALA A 57 -11.61 -10.81 -14.17
CA ALA A 57 -11.29 -12.24 -14.15
C ALA A 57 -12.04 -13.04 -13.08
N HIS A 58 -12.50 -12.38 -12.01
CA HIS A 58 -13.17 -13.01 -10.85
C HIS A 58 -14.64 -12.62 -10.69
N THR A 59 -15.25 -12.00 -11.71
CA THR A 59 -16.70 -11.89 -11.81
C THR A 59 -17.24 -12.77 -12.91
N VAL A 60 -17.97 -13.80 -12.51
CA VAL A 60 -18.82 -14.58 -13.40
C VAL A 60 -20.13 -13.83 -13.58
N ALA A 61 -20.49 -13.56 -14.83
CA ALA A 61 -21.83 -13.12 -15.18
C ALA A 61 -22.79 -14.28 -14.88
N LEU A 62 -23.75 -14.05 -14.00
CA LEU A 62 -24.83 -14.97 -13.76
C LEU A 62 -25.85 -14.81 -14.86
N GLU A 63 -26.43 -15.94 -15.28
CA GLU A 63 -27.58 -15.90 -16.18
C GLU A 63 -28.69 -15.05 -15.53
N PRO A 64 -29.41 -14.24 -16.33
CA PRO A 64 -30.51 -13.43 -15.82
C PRO A 64 -31.49 -14.29 -15.04
N SER A 65 -31.84 -13.86 -13.82
CA SER A 65 -32.82 -14.57 -12.99
C SER A 65 -34.25 -14.49 -13.55
N GLU A 66 -34.50 -13.59 -14.51
CA GLU A 66 -35.76 -13.44 -15.24
C GLU A 66 -35.53 -13.22 -16.74
N PRO A 67 -36.46 -13.67 -17.62
CA PRO A 67 -36.35 -13.43 -19.07
C PRO A 67 -36.37 -11.93 -19.39
N GLY A 68 -35.27 -11.42 -19.95
CA GLY A 68 -35.09 -9.99 -20.25
C GLY A 68 -34.48 -9.16 -19.12
N GLY A 69 -34.06 -9.79 -18.02
CA GLY A 69 -33.31 -9.12 -16.94
C GLY A 69 -31.83 -8.93 -17.26
N GLU A 70 -31.19 -7.96 -16.60
CA GLU A 70 -29.73 -7.80 -16.64
C GLU A 70 -29.05 -8.99 -15.94
N PRO A 71 -27.97 -9.56 -16.50
CA PRO A 71 -27.24 -10.64 -15.86
C PRO A 71 -26.69 -10.19 -14.50
N GLY A 72 -26.97 -10.95 -13.44
CA GLY A 72 -26.44 -10.68 -12.11
C GLY A 72 -24.92 -10.85 -12.07
N LYS A 73 -24.23 -10.19 -11.13
CA LYS A 73 -22.78 -10.33 -10.94
C LYS A 73 -22.49 -10.96 -9.57
N MET A 74 -21.91 -12.17 -9.54
CA MET A 74 -21.36 -12.74 -8.30
C MET A 74 -19.86 -12.46 -8.24
N VAL A 75 -19.45 -11.71 -7.22
CA VAL A 75 -18.04 -11.38 -6.95
C VAL A 75 -17.53 -12.33 -5.87
N GLU A 76 -16.46 -13.08 -6.18
CA GLU A 76 -15.75 -13.91 -5.20
C GLU A 76 -14.88 -13.04 -4.28
N TRP A 77 -15.50 -12.41 -3.28
CA TRP A 77 -14.87 -11.44 -2.38
C TRP A 77 -13.62 -12.00 -1.67
N ALA A 78 -13.65 -13.24 -1.18
CA ALA A 78 -12.51 -13.84 -0.49
C ALA A 78 -11.28 -13.94 -1.40
N SER A 79 -11.49 -14.41 -2.64
CA SER A 79 -10.45 -14.46 -3.64
C SER A 79 -9.96 -13.07 -4.01
N LEU A 80 -10.85 -12.08 -4.12
CA LEU A 80 -10.49 -10.70 -4.47
C LEU A 80 -9.58 -10.06 -3.41
N TRP A 81 -9.90 -10.24 -2.12
CA TRP A 81 -9.11 -9.71 -1.00
C TRP A 81 -7.78 -10.45 -0.75
N LEU A 82 -7.64 -11.70 -1.21
CA LEU A 82 -6.41 -12.47 -1.02
C LEU A 82 -5.22 -11.93 -1.83
N LYS A 83 -5.45 -11.36 -3.02
CA LYS A 83 -4.37 -10.78 -3.84
C LYS A 83 -3.72 -9.53 -3.21
N PRO A 84 -4.46 -8.50 -2.77
CA PRO A 84 -3.85 -7.37 -2.07
C PRO A 84 -3.23 -7.79 -0.73
N ALA A 85 -3.80 -8.79 -0.03
CA ALA A 85 -3.19 -9.35 1.18
C ALA A 85 -1.84 -10.03 0.87
N GLY A 86 -1.75 -10.81 -0.20
CA GLY A 86 -0.52 -11.42 -0.67
C GLY A 86 0.54 -10.38 -1.07
N MET A 87 0.13 -9.32 -1.79
CA MET A 87 1.01 -8.20 -2.12
C MET A 87 1.57 -7.52 -0.85
N ALA A 88 0.72 -7.27 0.15
CA ALA A 88 1.15 -6.71 1.42
C ALA A 88 2.15 -7.62 2.17
N ALA A 89 1.95 -8.94 2.14
CA ALA A 89 2.89 -9.90 2.72
C ALA A 89 4.25 -9.89 2.00
N VAL A 90 4.26 -9.81 0.65
CA VAL A 90 5.50 -9.67 -0.12
C VAL A 90 6.23 -8.38 0.23
N VAL A 91 5.53 -7.24 0.29
CA VAL A 91 6.11 -5.96 0.69
C VAL A 91 6.66 -6.03 2.12
N MET A 92 5.93 -6.65 3.05
CA MET A 92 6.40 -6.86 4.43
C MET A 92 7.72 -7.66 4.46
N LEU A 93 7.82 -8.74 3.68
CA LEU A 93 9.05 -9.51 3.58
C LEU A 93 10.19 -8.67 2.99
N LEU A 94 9.93 -7.91 1.92
CA LEU A 94 10.91 -7.00 1.33
C LEU A 94 11.43 -5.98 2.36
N PHE A 95 10.54 -5.36 3.14
CA PHE A 95 10.94 -4.45 4.21
C PHE A 95 11.74 -5.17 5.31
N ALA A 96 11.29 -6.35 5.74
CA ALA A 96 11.98 -7.13 6.76
C ALA A 96 13.42 -7.48 6.35
N PHE A 97 13.65 -7.82 5.07
CA PHE A 97 14.97 -8.12 4.56
C PHE A 97 15.80 -6.86 4.25
N ALA A 98 15.21 -5.82 3.65
CA ALA A 98 15.91 -4.59 3.30
C ALA A 98 16.35 -3.78 4.53
N PHE A 99 15.61 -3.86 5.63
CA PHE A 99 15.89 -3.12 6.87
C PHE A 99 16.50 -3.99 8.00
N SER A 100 16.81 -5.27 7.78
CA SER A 100 17.41 -6.17 8.80
C SER A 100 18.89 -5.90 9.15
N GLY A 101 19.45 -4.73 8.79
CA GLY A 101 20.89 -4.47 8.88
C GLY A 101 21.27 -3.12 9.49
N LYS A 102 21.08 -2.95 10.80
CA LYS A 102 22.03 -2.38 11.80
C LYS A 102 21.27 -1.92 13.05
N LYS A 103 21.40 -2.69 14.12
CA LYS A 103 21.45 -2.12 15.48
C LYS A 103 22.68 -1.23 15.52
N ALA A 104 22.49 0.08 15.47
CA ALA A 104 23.53 0.99 15.92
C ALA A 104 23.68 0.73 17.42
N ASP A 105 24.89 0.31 17.79
CA ASP A 105 25.40 0.24 19.16
C ASP A 105 25.04 1.55 19.88
N GLU A 106 24.15 1.43 20.86
CA GLU A 106 23.86 2.49 21.83
C GLU A 106 24.91 2.38 22.94
N SER A 107 26.04 3.04 22.74
CA SER A 107 26.97 3.45 23.79
C SER A 107 27.55 4.80 23.36
N THR A 108 27.33 5.94 24.03
CA THR A 108 27.32 6.21 25.47
C THR A 108 26.64 7.58 25.73
N PRO A 109 26.00 7.82 26.89
CA PRO A 109 25.33 9.09 27.23
C PRO A 109 26.29 10.21 27.66
N ASN A 110 25.94 11.44 27.29
CA ASN A 110 26.13 12.72 27.99
C ASN A 110 27.48 12.98 28.69
N ALA A 111 28.34 13.82 28.09
CA ALA A 111 29.33 14.59 28.82
C ALA A 111 28.76 15.99 29.10
N ALA A 112 28.66 16.29 30.40
CA ALA A 112 28.26 17.55 31.00
C ALA A 112 29.17 18.73 30.63
#